data_AF-A0A800F023-F1
#
_entry.id   AF-A0A800F023-F1
#
_cell.length_a   1.000
_cell.length_b   1.000
_cell.length_c   1.000
_cell.angle_alpha   90.00
_cell.angle_beta   90.00
_cell.angle_gamma   90.00
#
_symmetry.space_group_name_H-M   'P 1'
#
loop_
_entity.id
_entity.type
_entity.pdbx_description
1 polymer ?
#
loop_
_entity_poly.entity_id
_entity_poly.type
_entity_poly.pdbx_seq_one_letter_code
_entity_poly.pdbx_strand_id
1 'polypeptide(L)'
;MPTGRCYGDCSSAPMVRCNVSFPCLVQRAFDHPGDTSMPRPDTPSRTVEDLLAVVERLRDAGGCPWDREQTHASLRPNLLEESYEVLEALDLGDADALEEELGDLLVQVTFHADIARRAGEWTMADVVGG
;
A
#
# COMPACT_ATOMS: atom_id res chain seq x y z
N MET A 1 -12.65 -21.98 3.74
CA MET A 1 -11.85 -21.19 4.69
C MET A 1 -12.60 -19.88 4.90
N PRO A 2 -12.66 -19.32 6.12
CA PRO A 2 -13.70 -18.34 6.46
C PRO A 2 -13.50 -17.06 5.66
N THR A 3 -14.55 -16.65 4.95
CA THR A 3 -14.66 -15.40 4.21
C THR A 3 -14.76 -14.24 5.20
N GLY A 4 -13.61 -13.72 5.66
CA GLY A 4 -13.56 -12.58 6.56
C GLY A 4 -13.95 -11.30 5.84
N ARG A 5 -15.16 -10.78 6.08
CA ARG A 5 -15.52 -9.40 5.73
C ARG A 5 -14.96 -8.48 6.82
N CYS A 6 -14.25 -7.43 6.44
CA CYS A 6 -13.92 -6.35 7.34
C CYS A 6 -15.16 -5.47 7.55
N TYR A 7 -15.73 -5.50 8.75
CA TYR A 7 -16.71 -4.55 9.23
C TYR A 7 -16.01 -3.60 10.20
N GLY A 8 -16.02 -2.29 9.95
CA GLY A 8 -15.51 -1.29 10.91
C GLY A 8 -15.11 0.05 10.28
N ASP A 9 -15.36 1.13 11.03
CA ASP A 9 -14.99 2.51 10.71
C ASP A 9 -13.47 2.70 10.86
N CYS A 10 -12.80 3.16 9.78
CA CYS A 10 -11.36 3.42 9.73
C CYS A 10 -10.89 4.47 10.75
N SER A 11 -11.81 5.22 11.38
CA SER A 11 -11.49 6.26 12.34
C SER A 11 -11.22 5.77 13.78
N SER A 12 -11.36 4.46 14.06
CA SER A 12 -11.33 3.96 15.46
C SER A 12 -10.45 2.73 15.71
N ALA A 13 -9.65 2.27 14.75
CA ALA A 13 -8.77 1.12 14.98
C ALA A 13 -7.58 1.53 15.89
N PRO A 14 -7.48 1.01 17.12
CA PRO A 14 -6.29 1.21 17.93
C PRO A 14 -5.13 0.48 17.23
N MET A 15 -3.91 1.02 17.34
CA MET A 15 -2.70 0.26 17.04
C MET A 15 -2.86 -1.15 17.62
N VAL A 16 -2.67 -2.18 16.78
CA VAL A 16 -2.59 -3.62 17.09
C VAL A 16 -3.81 -4.45 16.62
N ARG A 17 -3.55 -5.18 15.53
CA ARG A 17 -4.21 -6.42 15.03
C ARG A 17 -5.48 -6.32 14.18
N CYS A 18 -5.29 -6.09 12.88
CA CYS A 18 -5.90 -6.99 11.89
C CYS A 18 -4.98 -8.21 11.77
N ASN A 19 -5.44 -9.40 12.14
CA ASN A 19 -4.67 -10.66 12.13
C ASN A 19 -4.96 -11.46 10.86
N VAL A 20 -4.77 -10.83 9.72
CA VAL A 20 -4.66 -11.41 8.38
C VAL A 20 -3.59 -10.56 7.69
N SER A 21 -2.70 -11.16 6.89
CA SER A 21 -1.63 -10.46 6.18
C SER A 21 -2.10 -9.10 5.67
N PHE A 22 -1.24 -8.11 5.82
CA PHE A 22 -1.54 -6.70 5.68
C PHE A 22 -1.87 -6.16 4.26
N PRO A 23 -1.95 -6.93 3.12
CA PRO A 23 -2.19 -6.31 1.80
C PRO A 23 -3.55 -5.60 1.64
N CYS A 24 -4.45 -5.67 2.62
CA CYS A 24 -5.82 -5.18 2.46
C CYS A 24 -5.94 -3.63 2.28
N LEU A 25 -4.89 -2.84 2.50
CA LEU A 25 -4.94 -1.38 2.33
C LEU A 25 -4.77 -0.94 0.86
N VAL A 26 -3.98 -1.65 0.03
CA VAL A 26 -3.85 -1.34 -1.41
C VAL A 26 -4.67 -2.28 -2.30
N GLN A 27 -4.85 -3.57 -1.97
CA GLN A 27 -5.80 -4.42 -2.73
C GLN A 27 -7.22 -3.84 -2.75
N ARG A 28 -7.69 -3.17 -1.68
CA ARG A 28 -9.05 -2.61 -1.66
C ARG A 28 -9.29 -1.50 -2.68
N ALA A 29 -8.25 -0.77 -3.09
CA ALA A 29 -8.37 0.23 -4.17
C ALA A 29 -8.62 -0.42 -5.53
N PHE A 30 -8.21 -1.68 -5.72
CA PHE A 30 -8.33 -2.40 -6.98
C PHE A 30 -9.48 -3.46 -6.98
N ASP A 31 -9.86 -4.02 -5.83
CA ASP A 31 -10.69 -5.25 -5.76
C ASP A 31 -12.13 -5.09 -5.24
N HIS A 32 -12.67 -3.88 -5.02
CA HIS A 32 -14.07 -3.70 -4.62
C HIS A 32 -15.02 -3.29 -5.77
N PRO A 33 -15.80 -4.22 -6.38
CA PRO A 33 -16.82 -3.90 -7.37
C PRO A 33 -18.11 -3.24 -6.84
N GLY A 34 -18.06 -2.58 -5.68
CA GLY A 34 -19.26 -2.07 -5.00
C GLY A 34 -19.16 -0.67 -4.37
N ASP A 35 -18.00 0.00 -4.42
CA ASP A 35 -17.92 1.41 -4.01
C ASP A 35 -18.22 2.30 -5.21
N THR A 36 -19.45 2.81 -5.28
CA THR A 36 -19.92 3.69 -6.36
C THR A 36 -19.60 5.17 -6.10
N SER A 37 -18.86 5.51 -5.04
CA SER A 37 -18.54 6.90 -4.70
C SER A 37 -17.30 7.45 -5.40
N MET A 38 -16.51 6.61 -6.07
CA MET A 38 -15.45 7.05 -6.99
C MET A 38 -15.70 6.51 -8.39
N PRO A 39 -15.64 7.35 -9.45
CA PRO A 39 -15.69 6.85 -10.82
C PRO A 39 -14.52 5.88 -11.01
N ARG A 40 -14.81 4.62 -11.36
CA ARG A 40 -13.79 3.71 -11.87
C ARG A 40 -13.36 4.24 -13.23
N PRO A 41 -12.11 4.71 -13.39
CA PRO A 41 -11.63 5.03 -14.71
C PRO A 41 -11.66 3.75 -15.55
N ASP A 42 -12.01 3.89 -16.84
CA ASP A 42 -11.83 2.85 -17.85
C ASP A 42 -10.42 2.31 -17.70
N THR A 43 -10.29 0.99 -17.44
CA THR A 43 -9.10 0.30 -16.88
C THR A 43 -7.85 1.19 -16.87
N PRO A 44 -7.52 1.85 -15.74
CA PRO A 44 -6.29 2.62 -15.68
C PRO A 44 -5.16 1.65 -16.00
N SER A 45 -4.18 2.14 -16.75
CA SER A 45 -2.91 1.44 -16.84
C SER A 45 -2.44 1.08 -15.41
N ARG A 46 -1.75 -0.05 -15.25
CA ARG A 46 -1.14 -0.40 -13.96
C ARG A 46 0.32 0.00 -14.02
N THR A 47 0.57 1.31 -14.08
CA THR A 47 1.93 1.86 -14.08
C THR A 47 2.38 2.24 -12.68
N VAL A 48 3.68 2.48 -12.53
CA VAL A 48 4.23 3.03 -11.29
C VAL A 48 3.66 4.43 -11.03
N GLU A 49 3.41 5.21 -12.08
CA GLU A 49 2.77 6.53 -12.00
C GLU A 49 1.33 6.44 -11.46
N ASP A 50 0.58 5.41 -11.85
CA ASP A 50 -0.76 5.17 -11.32
C ASP A 50 -0.72 4.81 -9.83
N LEU A 51 0.27 4.00 -9.40
CA LEU A 51 0.48 3.69 -7.98
C LEU A 51 0.85 4.95 -7.17
N LEU A 52 1.76 5.78 -7.67
CA LEU A 52 2.12 7.06 -7.06
C LEU A 52 0.88 7.94 -6.87
N ALA A 53 0.03 8.04 -7.89
CA ALA A 53 -1.21 8.81 -7.84
C ALA A 53 -2.23 8.25 -6.82
N VAL A 54 -2.31 6.91 -6.68
CA VAL A 54 -3.14 6.27 -5.66
C VAL A 54 -2.65 6.64 -4.26
N VAL A 55 -1.36 6.50 -3.97
CA VAL A 55 -0.78 6.82 -2.65
C VAL A 55 -0.93 8.32 -2.33
N GLU A 56 -0.72 9.20 -3.32
CA GLU A 56 -0.96 10.63 -3.15
C GLU A 56 -2.41 10.92 -2.76
N ARG A 57 -3.38 10.35 -3.49
CA ARG A 57 -4.82 10.52 -3.21
C ARG A 57 -5.22 9.97 -1.84
N LEU A 58 -4.68 8.82 -1.44
CA LEU A 58 -4.95 8.23 -0.13
C LEU A 58 -4.46 9.12 1.01
N ARG A 59 -3.39 9.89 0.80
CA ARG A 59 -2.75 10.74 1.82
C ARG A 59 -3.23 12.20 1.80
N ASP A 60 -4.07 12.59 0.85
CA ASP A 60 -4.64 13.93 0.78
C ASP A 60 -5.74 14.20 1.83
N ALA A 61 -6.21 15.45 1.91
CA ALA A 61 -7.17 15.89 2.93
C ALA A 61 -8.50 15.09 2.91
N GLY A 62 -8.93 14.62 1.74
CA GLY A 62 -10.11 13.76 1.56
C GLY A 62 -9.80 12.26 1.54
N GLY A 63 -8.53 11.88 1.71
CA GLY A 63 -8.07 10.50 1.70
C GLY A 63 -8.27 9.76 3.02
N CYS A 64 -7.70 8.56 3.09
CA CYS A 64 -7.77 7.70 4.26
C CYS A 64 -7.01 8.34 5.45
N PRO A 65 -7.63 8.49 6.64
CA PRO A 65 -6.98 9.08 7.80
C PRO A 65 -5.71 8.34 8.23
N TRP A 66 -5.73 7.00 8.22
CA TRP A 66 -4.58 6.18 8.59
C TRP A 66 -3.42 6.38 7.62
N ASP A 67 -3.67 6.36 6.31
CA ASP A 67 -2.62 6.53 5.29
C ASP A 67 -1.96 7.91 5.45
N ARG A 68 -2.77 8.95 5.66
CA ARG A 68 -2.29 10.34 5.84
C ARG A 68 -1.40 10.51 7.07
N GLU A 69 -1.67 9.79 8.16
CA GLU A 69 -0.91 9.88 9.41
C GLU A 69 0.42 9.12 9.36
N GLN A 70 0.70 8.34 8.31
CA GLN A 70 1.94 7.57 8.21
C GLN A 70 3.18 8.44 8.07
N THR A 71 4.24 7.98 8.73
CA THR A 71 5.59 8.54 8.75
C THR A 71 6.59 7.46 8.36
N HIS A 72 7.82 7.83 8.02
CA HIS A 72 8.88 6.85 7.79
C HIS A 72 9.07 5.89 8.96
N ALA A 73 8.90 6.36 10.20
CA ALA A 73 9.08 5.56 11.40
C ALA A 73 7.93 4.56 11.62
N SER A 74 6.69 4.97 11.35
CA SER A 74 5.51 4.12 11.55
C SER A 74 5.41 3.00 10.51
N LEU A 75 5.98 3.19 9.32
CA LEU A 75 5.97 2.20 8.23
C LEU A 75 7.13 1.20 8.29
N ARG A 76 8.11 1.36 9.19
CA ARG A 76 9.24 0.42 9.33
C ARG A 76 8.83 -1.03 9.54
N PRO A 77 7.82 -1.35 10.38
CA PRO A 77 7.40 -2.73 10.59
C PRO A 77 6.84 -3.34 9.30
N ASN A 78 6.02 -2.59 8.56
CA ASN A 78 5.45 -3.03 7.29
C ASN A 78 6.56 -3.29 6.26
N LEU A 79 7.47 -2.33 6.05
CA LEU A 79 8.60 -2.53 5.14
C LEU A 79 9.43 -3.79 5.46
N LEU A 80 9.61 -4.10 6.75
CA LEU A 80 10.31 -5.30 7.19
C LEU A 80 9.51 -6.58 6.90
N GLU A 81 8.20 -6.56 7.13
CA GLU A 81 7.28 -7.67 6.88
C GLU A 81 7.26 -8.04 5.38
N GLU A 82 6.97 -7.09 4.50
CA GLU A 82 6.96 -7.33 3.04
C GLU A 82 8.33 -7.82 2.54
N SER A 83 9.42 -7.30 3.12
CA SER A 83 10.77 -7.78 2.78
C SER A 83 10.98 -9.25 3.16
N TYR A 84 10.41 -9.70 4.27
CA TYR A 84 10.48 -11.11 4.67
C TYR A 84 9.56 -12.00 3.83
N GLU A 85 8.39 -11.51 3.44
CA GLU A 85 7.46 -12.24 2.56
C GLU A 85 8.08 -12.43 1.16
N VAL A 86 8.74 -11.40 0.60
CA VAL A 86 9.54 -11.53 -0.63
C VAL A 86 10.64 -12.61 -0.47
N LEU A 87 11.35 -12.62 0.66
CA LEU A 87 12.39 -13.62 0.92
C LEU A 87 11.80 -15.04 1.05
N GLU A 88 10.65 -15.18 1.71
CA GLU A 88 9.96 -16.46 1.83
C GLU A 88 9.51 -16.98 0.45
N ALA A 89 8.95 -16.13 -0.40
CA ALA A 89 8.57 -16.48 -1.76
C ALA A 89 9.78 -16.94 -2.61
N LEU A 90 10.93 -16.26 -2.46
CA LEU A 90 12.19 -16.66 -3.08
C LEU A 90 12.68 -18.03 -2.59
N ASP A 91 12.66 -18.26 -1.28
CA ASP A 91 13.11 -19.52 -0.66
C ASP A 91 12.23 -20.71 -1.07
N LEU A 92 10.92 -20.47 -1.25
CA LEU A 92 9.95 -21.47 -1.69
C LEU A 92 9.94 -21.66 -3.22
N GLY A 93 10.55 -20.75 -3.98
CA GLY A 93 10.49 -20.75 -5.44
C GLY A 93 9.07 -20.52 -5.98
N ASP A 94 8.24 -19.79 -5.23
CA ASP A 94 6.86 -19.49 -5.59
C ASP A 94 6.83 -18.18 -6.40
N ALA A 95 6.67 -18.32 -7.72
CA ALA A 95 6.69 -17.19 -8.64
C ALA A 95 5.46 -16.28 -8.51
N ASP A 96 4.30 -16.85 -8.16
CA ASP A 96 3.06 -16.08 -8.02
C ASP A 96 3.11 -15.24 -6.74
N ALA A 97 3.55 -15.84 -5.63
CA ALA A 97 3.80 -15.12 -4.39
C ALA A 97 4.88 -14.05 -4.58
N LEU A 98 5.99 -14.37 -5.27
CA LEU A 98 7.06 -13.40 -5.49
C LEU A 98 6.57 -12.16 -6.25
N GLU A 99 5.69 -12.31 -7.24
CA GLU A 99 5.09 -11.18 -7.95
C GLU A 99 4.23 -10.32 -7.02
N GLU A 100 3.41 -10.94 -6.19
CA GLU A 100 2.54 -10.27 -5.21
C GLU A 100 3.36 -9.48 -4.18
N GLU A 101 4.30 -10.13 -3.51
CA GLU A 101 5.09 -9.52 -2.44
C GLU A 101 6.04 -8.41 -2.95
N LEU A 102 6.55 -8.53 -4.18
CA LEU A 102 7.31 -7.44 -4.80
C LEU A 102 6.43 -6.22 -5.09
N GLY A 103 5.15 -6.44 -5.41
CA GLY A 103 4.15 -5.39 -5.55
C GLY A 103 3.92 -4.66 -4.23
N ASP A 104 3.73 -5.40 -3.14
CA ASP A 104 3.50 -4.82 -1.81
C ASP A 104 4.74 -4.12 -1.26
N LEU A 105 5.93 -4.67 -1.51
CA LEU A 105 7.18 -3.98 -1.21
C LEU A 105 7.32 -2.65 -1.99
N LEU A 106 6.91 -2.63 -3.26
CA LEU A 106 6.90 -1.41 -4.08
C LEU A 106 5.91 -0.36 -3.55
N VAL A 107 4.76 -0.78 -3.01
CA VAL A 107 3.84 0.13 -2.31
C VAL A 107 4.55 0.79 -1.13
N GLN A 108 5.28 0.04 -0.32
CA GLN A 108 6.02 0.62 0.82
C GLN A 108 7.05 1.66 0.35
N VAL A 109 7.84 1.35 -0.68
CA VAL A 109 8.78 2.30 -1.29
C VAL A 109 8.07 3.57 -1.75
N THR A 110 6.90 3.43 -2.37
CA THR A 110 6.09 4.55 -2.85
C THR A 110 5.58 5.44 -1.71
N PHE A 111 5.15 4.86 -0.59
CA PHE A 111 4.78 5.63 0.61
C PHE A 111 5.95 6.43 1.16
N HIS A 112 7.14 5.82 1.25
CA HIS A 112 8.35 6.53 1.67
C HIS A 112 8.66 7.69 0.70
N ALA A 113 8.58 7.48 -0.61
CA ALA A 113 8.76 8.55 -1.60
C ALA A 113 7.73 9.68 -1.47
N ASP A 114 6.44 9.37 -1.23
CA ASP A 114 5.42 10.41 -1.01
C ASP A 114 5.67 11.22 0.27
N ILE A 115 6.05 10.55 1.37
CA ILE A 115 6.38 11.21 2.65
C ILE A 115 7.51 12.22 2.44
N ALA A 116 8.61 11.81 1.80
CA ALA A 116 9.76 12.67 1.56
C ALA A 116 9.47 13.81 0.57
N ARG A 117 8.71 13.52 -0.49
CA ARG A 117 8.25 14.54 -1.45
C ARG A 117 7.44 15.63 -0.75
N ARG A 118 6.52 15.26 0.13
CA ARG A 118 5.71 16.21 0.91
C ARG A 118 6.54 17.01 1.93
N ALA A 119 7.67 16.47 2.38
CA ALA A 119 8.65 17.19 3.19
C ALA A 119 9.61 18.08 2.37
N GLY A 120 9.57 18.00 1.04
CA GLY A 120 10.46 18.74 0.15
C GLY A 120 11.89 18.20 0.12
N GLU A 121 12.08 16.91 0.42
CA GLU A 121 13.40 16.28 0.57
C GLU A 121 13.85 15.59 -0.73
N TRP A 122 13.16 14.52 -1.14
CA TRP A 122 13.47 13.71 -2.32
C TRP A 122 12.20 13.07 -2.87
N THR A 123 12.28 12.58 -4.11
CA THR A 123 11.16 12.04 -4.89
C THR A 123 11.42 10.60 -5.31
N MET A 124 10.39 9.95 -5.87
CA MET A 124 10.55 8.62 -6.47
C MET A 124 11.59 8.61 -7.60
N ALA A 125 11.74 9.72 -8.35
CA ALA A 125 12.76 9.82 -9.39
C ALA A 125 14.18 9.80 -8.81
N ASP A 126 14.38 10.41 -7.63
CA ASP A 126 15.65 10.37 -6.92
C ASP A 126 15.96 8.95 -6.41
N VAL A 127 14.94 8.23 -5.91
CA VAL A 127 15.06 6.80 -5.52
C VAL A 127 15.49 5.93 -6.70
N VAL A 128 14.94 6.16 -7.89
CA VAL A 128 15.34 5.45 -9.12
C VAL A 128 16.76 5.85 -9.56
N GLY A 129 17.15 7.10 -9.31
CA GLY A 129 18.46 7.64 -9.68
C GLY A 129 19.63 7.13 -8.83
N GLY A 130 19.40 6.94 -7.53
CA GLY A 130 20.43 6.50 -6.58
C GLY A 130 21.39 7.59 -6.14
#